data_AF-A0A1G8WRY2-F1
#
_entry.id   AF-A0A1G8WRY2-F1
#
_cell.length_a   1.000
_cell.length_b   1.000
_cell.length_c   1.000
_cell.angle_alpha   90.00
_cell.angle_beta   90.00
_cell.angle_gamma   90.00
#
_symmetry.space_group_name_H-M   'P 1'
#
loop_
_entity.id
_entity.type
_entity.pdbx_description
1 polymer ?
#
loop_
_entity_poly.entity_id
_entity_poly.type
_entity_poly.pdbx_seq_one_letter_code
_entity_poly.pdbx_strand_id
1 'polypeptide(L)' 'MNHKTQKEELQFDCQLKAKNLQTALNSVVNYNFQSFFLLENYIRCKKESIEAVERLIRHLESGK' A
#
# COMPACT_ATOMS: atom_id res chain seq x y z
N MET A 1 -17.12 18.23 -4.48
CA MET A 1 -16.12 17.62 -3.60
C MET A 1 -14.80 18.34 -3.82
N ASN A 2 -14.12 18.79 -2.76
CA ASN A 2 -12.97 19.70 -2.86
C ASN A 2 -11.70 18.91 -3.24
N HIS A 3 -10.98 19.30 -4.30
CA HIS A 3 -9.79 18.57 -4.79
C HIS A 3 -8.71 18.36 -3.70
N LYS A 4 -8.61 19.31 -2.76
CA LYS A 4 -7.68 19.23 -1.62
C LYS A 4 -7.96 18.02 -0.72
N THR A 5 -9.24 17.72 -0.47
CA THR A 5 -9.68 16.61 0.39
C THR A 5 -9.41 15.25 -0.28
N GLN A 6 -9.63 15.13 -1.58
CA GLN A 6 -9.39 13.87 -2.30
C GLN A 6 -7.89 13.49 -2.33
N LYS A 7 -6.99 14.47 -2.51
CA LYS A 7 -5.55 14.23 -2.44
C LYS A 7 -5.13 13.73 -1.06
N GLU A 8 -5.63 14.35 0.01
CA GLU A 8 -5.33 13.98 1.38
C GLU A 8 -5.81 12.56 1.70
N GLU A 9 -7.00 12.17 1.22
CA GLU A 9 -7.52 10.80 1.34
C GLU A 9 -6.62 9.78 0.62
N LEU A 10 -6.18 10.07 -0.61
CA LEU A 10 -5.28 9.18 -1.36
C LEU A 10 -3.90 9.06 -0.69
N GLN A 11 -3.38 10.14 -0.13
CA GLN A 11 -2.13 10.11 0.64
C GLN A 11 -2.28 9.28 1.92
N PHE A 12 -3.41 9.39 2.61
CA PHE A 12 -3.71 8.58 3.79
C PHE A 12 -3.82 7.09 3.44
N ASP A 13 -4.53 6.74 2.36
CA ASP A 13 -4.63 5.34 1.89
C ASP A 13 -3.24 4.76 1.58
N CYS A 14 -2.38 5.52 0.88
CA CYS A 14 -0.99 5.11 0.63
C CYS A 14 -0.23 4.81 1.93
N GLN A 15 -0.35 5.67 2.95
CA GLN A 15 0.30 5.45 4.24
C GLN A 15 -0.22 4.18 4.94
N LEU A 16 -1.52 3.94 4.90
CA LEU A 16 -2.14 2.75 5.49
C LEU A 16 -1.65 1.48 4.79
N LYS A 17 -1.67 1.44 3.45
CA LYS A 17 -1.23 0.27 2.68
C LYS A 17 0.28 0.02 2.81
N ALA A 18 1.10 1.07 2.86
CA ALA A 18 2.54 0.95 3.12
C ALA A 18 2.82 0.34 4.50
N LYS A 19 2.10 0.76 5.55
CA LYS A 19 2.22 0.16 6.89
C LYS A 19 1.82 -1.31 6.90
N ASN A 20 0.75 -1.68 6.20
CA ASN A 20 0.34 -3.08 6.08
C ASN A 20 1.41 -3.93 5.38
N LEU A 21 1.99 -3.42 4.29
CA LEU A 21 3.10 -4.07 3.59
C LEU A 21 4.34 -4.23 4.48
N GLN A 22 4.72 -3.19 5.22
CA GLN A 22 5.84 -3.24 6.17
C GLN A 22 5.61 -4.32 7.24
N THR A 23 4.42 -4.36 7.84
CA THR A 23 4.07 -5.38 8.84
C THR A 23 4.12 -6.78 8.24
N ALA A 24 3.54 -6.98 7.06
CA ALA A 24 3.55 -8.29 6.39
C ALA A 24 4.98 -8.76 6.05
N LEU A 25 5.84 -7.85 5.56
CA LEU A 25 7.26 -8.14 5.32
C LEU A 25 7.98 -8.55 6.60
N ASN A 26 7.78 -7.80 7.69
CA ASN A 26 8.38 -8.12 8.98
C ASN A 26 7.94 -9.50 9.47
N SER A 27 6.66 -9.86 9.31
CA SER A 27 6.17 -11.20 9.66
C SER A 27 6.86 -12.30 8.85
N VAL A 28 7.00 -12.12 7.53
CA VAL A 28 7.68 -13.09 6.67
C VAL A 28 9.15 -13.27 7.05
N VAL A 29 9.86 -12.16 7.31
CA VAL A 29 11.27 -12.17 7.72
C VAL A 29 11.43 -12.84 9.08
N ASN A 30 10.59 -12.51 10.07
CA ASN A 30 10.64 -13.11 11.41
C ASN A 30 10.36 -14.63 11.40
N TYR A 31 9.65 -15.12 10.39
CA TYR A 31 9.37 -16.54 10.17
C TYR A 31 10.31 -17.20 9.16
N ASN A 32 11.42 -16.54 8.80
CA ASN A 32 12.43 -17.01 7.85
C ASN A 32 11.83 -17.52 6.52
N PHE A 33 10.74 -16.89 6.04
CA PHE A 33 10.08 -17.25 4.78
C PHE A 33 9.51 -18.69 4.73
N GLN A 34 9.24 -19.32 5.88
CA GLN A 34 8.79 -20.72 5.93
C GLN A 34 7.27 -20.92 5.94
N SER A 35 6.48 -19.85 6.09
CA SER A 35 5.01 -19.93 6.16
C SER A 35 4.35 -19.46 4.86
N PHE A 36 3.70 -20.37 4.15
CA PHE A 36 2.95 -20.08 2.91
C PHE A 36 1.91 -18.97 3.12
N PHE A 37 1.14 -19.04 4.21
CA PHE A 37 0.15 -18.02 4.55
C PHE A 37 0.77 -16.61 4.70
N LEU A 38 1.93 -16.50 5.35
CA LEU A 38 2.61 -15.22 5.51
C LEU A 38 3.14 -14.69 4.16
N LEU A 39 3.64 -15.59 3.30
CA LEU A 39 4.09 -15.25 1.95
C LEU A 39 2.94 -14.73 1.09
N GLU A 40 1.80 -15.42 1.07
CA GLU A 40 0.61 -14.96 0.36
C GLU A 40 0.13 -13.60 0.88
N ASN A 41 0.09 -13.41 2.20
CA ASN A 41 -0.30 -12.15 2.80
C ASN A 41 0.64 -11.01 2.39
N TYR A 42 1.96 -11.24 2.38
CA TYR A 42 2.95 -10.27 1.91
C TYR A 42 2.70 -9.88 0.44
N ILE A 43 2.47 -10.86 -0.44
CA ILE A 43 2.17 -10.59 -1.86
C ILE A 43 0.89 -9.78 -2.01
N ARG A 44 -0.16 -10.10 -1.26
CA ARG A 44 -1.42 -9.33 -1.29
C ARG A 44 -1.21 -7.88 -0.84
N CYS A 45 -0.56 -7.67 0.31
CA CYS A 45 -0.28 -6.31 0.80
C CYS A 45 0.60 -5.52 -0.18
N LYS A 46 1.54 -6.19 -0.87
CA LYS A 46 2.39 -5.55 -1.89
C LYS A 46 1.55 -5.05 -3.07
N LYS A 47 0.62 -5.86 -3.58
CA LYS A 47 -0.29 -5.47 -4.68
C LYS A 47 -1.15 -4.28 -4.28
N GLU A 48 -1.80 -4.34 -3.11
CA GLU A 48 -2.64 -3.23 -2.62
C GLU A 48 -1.85 -1.93 -2.45
N SER A 49 -0.60 -2.02 -1.96
CA SER A 49 0.27 -0.85 -1.82
C SER A 49 0.67 -0.25 -3.18
N ILE A 50 0.92 -1.09 -4.19
CA ILE A 50 1.21 -0.62 -5.56
C ILE A 50 -0.01 0.08 -6.13
N GLU A 51 -1.20 -0.53 -6.04
CA GLU A 51 -2.44 0.06 -6.55
C GLU A 51 -2.76 1.41 -5.90
N ALA A 52 -2.55 1.54 -4.58
CA ALA A 52 -2.75 2.81 -3.87
C ALA A 52 -1.81 3.91 -4.38
N VAL A 53 -0.52 3.59 -4.54
CA VAL A 53 0.49 4.52 -5.06
C VAL A 53 0.17 4.93 -6.50
N GLU A 54 -0.20 3.97 -7.36
CA GLU A 54 -0.60 4.26 -8.73
C GLU A 54 -1.83 5.17 -8.81
N ARG A 55 -2.83 4.98 -7.94
CA ARG A 55 -4.00 5.89 -7.84
C ARG A 55 -3.56 7.31 -7.50
N LEU A 56 -2.67 7.47 -6.53
CA LEU A 56 -2.14 8.78 -6.15
C LEU A 56 -1.35 9.43 -7.29
N ILE A 57 -0.48 8.68 -7.98
CA ILE A 57 0.29 9.17 -9.13
C ILE A 57 -0.65 9.69 -10.21
N ARG A 58 -1.65 8.89 -10.63
CA ARG A 58 -2.63 9.30 -11.65
C ARG A 58 -3.36 10.58 -11.26
N HIS A 59 -3.74 10.72 -9.98
CA HIS A 59 -4.37 11.95 -9.48
C HIS A 59 -3.43 13.16 -9.57
N LEU A 60 -2.17 13.02 -9.16
CA LEU A 60 -1.17 14.09 -9.23
C LEU A 60 -0.82 14.50 -10.66
N GLU A 61 -0.87 13.56 -11.61
CA GLU A 61 -0.65 13.84 -13.04
C GLU A 61 -1.87 14.52 -13.67
N SER A 62 -3.10 14.12 -13.31
CA SER A 62 -4.33 14.75 -13.81
C SER A 62 -4.56 16.18 -13.32
N GLY A 63 -3.86 16.61 -12.27
CA GLY A 63 -3.91 17.96 -11.71
C GLY A 63 -2.85 18.92 -12.27
N LYS A 64 -2.05 18.49 -13.25
CA LYS A 64 -1.16 19.34 -14.05
C LYS A 64 -1.91 19.90 -15.26
#